data_AF-A0A7C4HAA8-F1
#
_entry.id   AF-A0A7C4HAA8-F1
#
_cell.length_a   1.000
_cell.length_b   1.000
_cell.length_c   1.000
_cell.angle_alpha   90.00
_cell.angle_beta   90.00
_cell.angle_gamma   90.00
#
_symmetry.space_group_name_H-M   'P 1'
#
loop_
_entity.id
_entity.type
_entity.pdbx_description
1 polymer ?
#
loop_
_entity_poly.entity_id
_entity_poly.type
_entity_poly.pdbx_seq_one_letter_code
_entity_poly.pdbx_strand_id
1 'polypeptide(L)' 'MSDHKINIFYLISFLCTVILIIYVGLIFFPQVADYISNPEMKSVIIIVAVIIALLIIAAGLQLFLLIKPTKY' A
#
# COMPACT_ATOMS: atom_id res chain seq x y z
N MET A 1 -5.08 -8.57 33.10
CA MET A 1 -4.68 -7.34 32.41
C MET A 1 -4.05 -7.78 31.09
N SER A 2 -4.83 -7.80 30.01
CA SER A 2 -4.37 -8.29 28.71
C SER A 2 -3.47 -7.23 28.08
N ASP A 3 -2.15 -7.40 28.21
CA ASP A 3 -1.14 -6.67 27.47
C ASP A 3 -1.46 -6.74 25.97
N HIS A 4 -2.17 -5.72 25.46
CA HIS A 4 -2.23 -5.41 24.05
C HIS A 4 -0.82 -4.97 23.64
N LYS A 5 0.07 -5.94 23.44
CA LYS A 5 1.35 -5.75 22.79
C LYS A 5 1.05 -5.48 21.32
N ILE A 6 0.72 -4.22 21.02
CA ILE A 6 0.68 -3.73 19.63
C ILE A 6 2.06 -4.01 19.06
N ASN A 7 2.13 -4.85 18.04
CA ASN A 7 3.40 -5.21 17.46
C ASN A 7 3.93 -4.01 16.65
N ILE A 8 4.85 -3.26 17.24
CA ILE A 8 5.46 -2.04 16.68
C ILE A 8 6.02 -2.30 15.27
N PHE A 9 6.46 -3.53 14.99
CA PHE A 9 6.89 -3.96 13.66
C PHE A 9 5.77 -3.81 12.61
N TYR A 10 4.56 -4.29 12.89
CA TYR A 10 3.43 -4.15 11.96
C TYR A 10 2.96 -2.69 11.83
N LEU A 11 3.08 -1.90 12.90
CA LEU A 11 2.76 -0.46 12.86
C LEU A 11 3.70 0.30 11.92
N ILE A 12 5.02 0.11 12.06
CA ILE A 12 6.02 0.76 11.20
C ILE A 12 5.88 0.28 9.76
N SER A 13 5.69 -1.03 9.57
CA SER A 13 5.51 -1.63 8.25
C SER A 13 4.26 -1.06 7.56
N PHE A 14 3.14 -0.90 8.29
CA PHE A 14 1.93 -0.25 7.78
C PHE A 14 2.17 1.21 7.40
N LEU A 15 2.87 1.98 8.25
CA LEU A 15 3.18 3.38 7.98
C LEU A 15 4.01 3.53 6.69
N CYS A 16 5.02 2.68 6.50
CA CYS A 16 5.80 2.62 5.27
C CYS A 16 4.94 2.29 4.05
N THR A 17 4.02 1.32 4.15
CA THR A 17 3.11 0.97 3.06
C THR A 17 2.21 2.16 2.68
N VAL A 18 1.66 2.87 3.67
CA VAL A 18 0.83 4.06 3.44
C VAL A 18 1.63 5.16 2.74
N ILE A 19 2.85 5.44 3.19
CA ILE A 19 3.74 6.43 2.55
C ILE A 19 4.04 6.03 1.10
N LEU A 20 4.30 4.75 0.83
CA LEU A 20 4.52 4.23 -0.51
C LEU A 20 3.30 4.41 -1.41
N ILE A 21 2.09 4.11 -0.92
CA ILE A 21 0.85 4.32 -1.66
C ILE A 21 0.67 5.81 -2.01
N ILE A 22 0.89 6.70 -1.06
CA ILE A 22 0.78 8.15 -1.26
C ILE A 22 1.82 8.64 -2.27
N TYR A 23 3.07 8.20 -2.13
CA TYR A 23 4.16 8.58 -3.03
C TYR A 23 3.90 8.13 -4.47
N VAL A 24 3.52 6.87 -4.66
CA VAL A 24 3.15 6.35 -5.97
C VAL A 24 1.93 7.10 -6.51
N GLY A 25 0.91 7.34 -5.68
CA GLY A 25 -0.27 8.12 -6.05
C GLY A 25 0.09 9.52 -6.54
N LEU A 26 0.91 10.28 -5.80
CA LEU A 26 1.29 11.65 -6.13
C LEU A 26 2.13 11.76 -7.40
N ILE A 27 3.00 10.79 -7.67
CA ILE A 27 3.80 10.77 -8.90
C ILE A 27 2.95 10.32 -10.09
N PHE A 28 2.12 9.30 -9.88
CA PHE A 28 1.40 8.67 -10.98
C PHE A 28 0.15 9.45 -11.39
N PHE A 29 -0.64 9.99 -10.45
CA PHE A 29 -1.85 10.78 -10.76
C PHE A 29 -1.65 11.90 -11.79
N PRO A 30 -0.66 12.81 -11.65
CA PRO A 30 -0.45 13.87 -12.62
C PRO A 30 0.02 13.33 -13.97
N GLN A 31 0.71 12.19 -13.99
CA GLN A 31 1.25 11.60 -15.21
C GLN A 31 0.24 10.69 -15.94
N VAL A 32 -0.82 10.23 -15.26
CA VAL A 32 -1.89 9.39 -15.86
C VAL A 32 -2.54 10.10 -17.04
N ALA A 33 -2.72 11.43 -16.99
CA ALA A 33 -3.29 12.19 -18.10
C ALA A 33 -2.41 12.12 -19.37
N ASP A 34 -1.09 12.23 -19.22
CA ASP A 34 -0.11 12.07 -20.30
C ASP A 34 0.02 10.61 -20.78
N TYR A 35 -0.12 9.66 -19.86
CA TYR A 35 0.00 8.23 -20.18
C TYR A 35 -1.23 7.65 -20.89
N ILE A 36 -2.43 8.20 -20.68
CA ILE A 36 -3.64 7.75 -21.39
C ILE A 36 -3.56 8.06 -22.90
N SER A 37 -2.93 9.18 -23.26
CA SER A 37 -2.75 9.62 -24.65
C SER A 37 -1.71 8.77 -25.42
N ASN A 38 -0.86 8.03 -24.71
CA ASN A 38 0.21 7.23 -25.30
C ASN A 38 -0.10 5.72 -25.20
N PRO A 39 -0.38 5.03 -26.32
CA PRO A 39 -0.77 3.61 -26.29
C PRO A 39 0.32 2.68 -25.73
N GLU A 40 1.59 3.07 -25.80
CA GLU A 40 2.74 2.32 -25.29
C GLU A 40 2.82 2.33 -23.75
N MET A 41 2.26 3.37 -23.12
CA MET A 41 2.27 3.55 -21.66
C MET A 41 1.11 2.83 -20.96
N LYS A 42 0.14 2.28 -21.71
CA LYS A 42 -0.98 1.51 -21.15
C LYS A 42 -0.50 0.35 -20.26
N SER A 43 0.54 -0.35 -20.68
CA SER A 43 1.13 -1.45 -19.89
C SER A 43 1.68 -0.96 -18.56
N VAL A 44 2.32 0.21 -18.55
CA VAL A 44 2.88 0.84 -17.33
C VAL A 44 1.75 1.23 -16.37
N ILE A 45 0.66 1.81 -16.86
CA ILE A 45 -0.52 2.13 -16.04
C ILE A 45 -1.09 0.88 -15.38
N ILE A 46 -1.25 -0.21 -16.13
CA ILE A 46 -1.78 -1.48 -15.61
C ILE A 46 -0.85 -2.04 -14.53
N ILE A 47 0.46 -2.07 -14.76
CA ILE A 47 1.43 -2.57 -13.79
C ILE A 47 1.38 -1.76 -12.49
N VAL A 48 1.35 -0.43 -12.59
CA VAL A 48 1.29 0.43 -11.40
C VAL A 48 -0.02 0.28 -10.66
N ALA A 49 -1.16 0.15 -11.36
CA ALA A 49 -2.44 -0.14 -10.75
C ALA A 49 -2.42 -1.48 -9.97
N VAL A 50 -1.78 -2.52 -10.53
CA VAL A 50 -1.58 -3.81 -9.85
C VAL A 50 -0.69 -3.66 -8.61
N ILE A 51 0.40 -2.90 -8.69
CA ILE A 51 1.27 -2.63 -7.53
C ILE A 51 0.50 -1.90 -6.42
N ILE A 52 -0.29 -0.88 -6.76
CA ILE A 52 -1.14 -0.18 -5.79
C ILE A 52 -2.14 -1.15 -5.14
N ALA A 53 -2.78 -2.01 -5.93
CA ALA A 53 -3.71 -3.02 -5.40
C ALA A 53 -3.01 -3.98 -4.43
N LEU A 54 -1.80 -4.45 -4.76
CA LEU A 54 -0.99 -5.28 -3.87
C LEU A 54 -0.59 -4.55 -2.59
N LEU A 55 -0.22 -3.26 -2.68
CA LEU A 55 0.10 -2.44 -1.51
C LEU A 55 -1.11 -2.24 -0.60
N ILE A 56 -2.32 -2.06 -1.16
CA ILE A 56 -3.57 -1.97 -0.37
C ILE A 56 -3.85 -3.29 0.35
N ILE A 57 -3.69 -4.43 -0.33
CA ILE A 57 -3.84 -5.75 0.28
C ILE A 57 -2.83 -5.94 1.41
N ALA A 58 -1.57 -5.56 1.19
CA ALA A 58 -0.52 -5.62 2.20
C ALA A 58 -0.83 -4.73 3.40
N ALA A 59 -1.29 -3.49 3.16
CA ALA A 59 -1.74 -2.57 4.19
C ALA A 59 -2.88 -3.17 5.02
N GLY A 60 -3.88 -3.77 4.37
CA GLY A 60 -4.98 -4.47 5.04
C GLY A 60 -4.50 -5.65 5.88
N LEU A 61 -3.56 -6.45 5.38
CA LEU A 61 -2.98 -7.58 6.11
C LEU A 61 -2.19 -7.10 7.34
N GLN A 62 -1.37 -6.06 7.17
CA GLN A 62 -0.62 -5.44 8.28
C GLN A 62 -1.57 -4.91 9.35
N LEU A 63 -2.67 -4.26 8.96
CA LEU A 63 -3.69 -3.74 9.87
C LEU A 63 -4.45 -4.88 10.57
N PHE A 64 -4.77 -5.95 9.86
CA PHE A 64 -5.40 -7.15 10.42
C PHE A 64 -4.49 -7.84 11.45
N LEU A 65 -3.19 -7.99 11.16
CA LEU A 65 -2.19 -8.54 12.09
C LEU A 65 -1.92 -7.62 13.29
N LEU A 66 -2.07 -6.31 13.11
CA LEU A 66 -1.96 -5.33 14.20
C LEU A 66 -3.12 -5.45 15.20
N ILE A 67 -4.35 -5.69 14.71
CA ILE A 67 -5.56 -5.80 15.55
C ILE A 67 -5.69 -7.20 16.15
N LYS A 68 -5.28 -8.25 15.44
CA LYS A 68 -5.40 -9.61 15.95
C LYS A 68 -4.49 -9.76 17.17
N PRO A 69 -5.03 -10.12 18.35
CA PRO A 69 -4.18 -10.40 19.50
C PRO A 69 -3.23 -11.51 19.08
N THR A 70 -1.93 -11.23 19.14
CA THR A 70 -0.89 -12.24 18.99
C THR A 70 -1.10 -13.22 20.15
N LYS A 71 -1.93 -14.25 19.93
CA LYS A 71 -1.96 -15.43 20.79
C LYS A 71 -0.63 -16.12 20.54
N TYR A 72 0.33 -15.79 21.40
CA TYR A 72 1.45 -16.66 21.73
C TYR A 72 0.93 -18.06 22.02
#